data_AF-A0A974P7B3-F1
#
_entry.id   AF-A0A974P7B3-F1
#
_cell.length_a   1.000
_cell.length_b   1.000
_cell.length_c   1.000
_cell.angle_alpha   90.00
_cell.angle_beta   90.00
_cell.angle_gamma   90.00
#
_symmetry.space_group_name_H-M   'P 1'
#
loop_
_entity.id
_entity.type
_entity.pdbx_description
1 polymer ?
#
loop_
_entity_poly.entity_id
_entity_poly.type
_entity_poly.pdbx_seq_one_letter_code
_entity_poly.pdbx_strand_id
1 'polypeptide(L)'
;MREIEALYLASIAAAKSCIYLENQYFTSSVIAEALAQRLAEPDGPEVVLVSTEHAPSYFDQMTMDRTRSFFIKRLTAADEHGRFRIYSPVTTLGRTIIVHAKLAIIDDVLLRIGSANINNRSLGLDTECDLSIEPMGSNRTQSRAAIRAMRTRLISHWLGCGDAVFDETVRIAGGIGPAIERLRAEGHCRLRPIPAVPLKPLATLVATFHIGDPVGPKDSWRPGGGASR
;
A
#
# COMPACT_ATOMS: atom_id res chain seq x y z
N MET A 1 11.73 -17.61 -9.31
CA MET A 1 12.18 -17.21 -7.96
C MET A 1 11.26 -16.09 -7.48
N ARG A 2 10.78 -16.11 -6.23
CA ARG A 2 9.87 -15.09 -5.65
C ARG A 2 10.57 -14.26 -4.57
N GLU A 3 11.76 -13.76 -4.88
CA GLU A 3 12.62 -13.05 -3.91
C GLU A 3 11.99 -11.73 -3.44
N ILE A 4 11.30 -11.05 -4.35
CA ILE A 4 10.56 -9.82 -4.08
C ILE A 4 9.45 -10.06 -3.04
N GLU A 5 8.64 -11.10 -3.21
CA GLU A 5 7.56 -11.47 -2.30
C GLU A 5 8.12 -11.85 -0.91
N ALA A 6 9.16 -12.68 -0.89
CA ALA A 6 9.80 -13.11 0.36
C ALA A 6 10.35 -11.93 1.17
N LEU A 7 11.00 -10.95 0.50
CA LEU A 7 11.50 -9.74 1.15
C LEU A 7 10.35 -8.90 1.71
N TYR A 8 9.26 -8.72 0.96
CA TYR A 8 8.08 -8.01 1.47
C TYR A 8 7.52 -8.67 2.73
N LEU A 9 7.34 -9.99 2.71
CA LEU A 9 6.79 -10.74 3.84
C LEU A 9 7.69 -10.66 5.08
N ALA A 10 8.99 -10.85 4.90
CA ALA A 10 9.96 -10.72 6.00
C ALA A 10 9.95 -9.30 6.58
N SER A 11 9.87 -8.27 5.73
CA SER A 11 9.88 -6.88 6.17
C SER A 11 8.59 -6.48 6.87
N ILE A 12 7.43 -6.95 6.39
CA ILE A 12 6.14 -6.73 7.07
C ILE A 12 6.13 -7.42 8.44
N ALA A 13 6.62 -8.66 8.52
CA ALA A 13 6.71 -9.40 9.77
C ALA A 13 7.62 -8.70 10.80
N ALA A 14 8.70 -8.06 10.33
CA ALA A 14 9.64 -7.35 11.19
C ALA A 14 9.16 -5.95 11.62
N ALA A 15 8.19 -5.36 10.93
CA ALA A 15 7.76 -3.98 11.12
C ALA A 15 7.19 -3.69 12.51
N LYS A 16 7.63 -2.60 13.14
CA LYS A 16 7.31 -2.19 14.52
C LYS A 16 6.61 -0.85 14.64
N SER A 17 6.78 0.07 13.69
CA SER A 17 6.27 1.44 13.81
C SER A 17 5.36 1.85 12.66
N CYS A 18 5.83 1.79 11.42
CA CYS A 18 5.09 2.28 10.27
C CYS A 18 5.50 1.54 9.00
N ILE A 19 4.49 1.08 8.26
CA ILE A 19 4.58 0.58 6.90
C ILE A 19 3.91 1.63 6.00
N TYR A 20 4.70 2.37 5.23
CA TYR A 20 4.22 3.32 4.23
C TYR A 20 4.34 2.71 2.84
N LEU A 21 3.23 2.68 2.10
CA LEU A 21 3.15 2.09 0.77
C LEU A 21 2.60 3.12 -0.22
N GLU A 22 3.23 3.23 -1.38
CA GLU A 22 2.62 3.84 -2.56
C GLU A 22 2.53 2.78 -3.64
N ASN A 23 1.30 2.43 -4.04
CA ASN A 23 1.11 1.45 -5.09
C ASN A 23 -0.11 1.72 -5.96
N GLN A 24 0.08 1.55 -7.26
CA GLN A 24 -1.00 1.61 -8.24
C GLN A 24 -2.04 0.51 -8.02
N TYR A 25 -1.57 -0.72 -7.77
CA TYR A 25 -2.41 -1.88 -7.59
C TYR A 25 -2.02 -2.60 -6.30
N PHE A 26 -2.98 -2.69 -5.39
CA PHE A 26 -2.87 -3.48 -4.18
C PHE A 26 -3.85 -4.66 -4.28
N THR A 27 -3.39 -5.77 -4.87
CA THR A 27 -4.21 -6.95 -5.15
C THR A 27 -3.59 -8.28 -4.72
N SER A 28 -2.42 -8.28 -4.08
CA SER A 28 -1.82 -9.50 -3.52
C SER A 28 -2.49 -9.91 -2.21
N SER A 29 -3.10 -11.10 -2.20
CA SER A 29 -3.71 -11.68 -1.00
C SER A 29 -2.70 -12.03 0.08
N VAL A 30 -1.50 -12.48 -0.31
CA VAL A 30 -0.44 -12.86 0.63
C VAL A 30 0.07 -11.63 1.39
N ILE A 31 0.30 -10.52 0.69
CA ILE A 31 0.71 -9.25 1.31
C ILE A 31 -0.43 -8.67 2.17
N ALA A 32 -1.67 -8.70 1.68
CA ALA A 32 -2.81 -8.23 2.45
C ALA A 32 -3.01 -9.04 3.74
N GLU A 33 -2.78 -10.36 3.72
CA GLU A 33 -2.86 -11.20 4.91
C GLU A 33 -1.77 -10.89 5.92
N ALA A 34 -0.52 -10.73 5.46
CA ALA A 34 0.59 -10.36 6.33
C ALA A 34 0.35 -9.00 7.02
N LEU A 35 -0.18 -8.01 6.28
CA LEU A 35 -0.55 -6.72 6.86
C LEU A 35 -1.72 -6.85 7.84
N ALA A 36 -2.75 -7.64 7.52
CA ALA A 36 -3.89 -7.86 8.41
C ALA A 36 -3.46 -8.49 9.75
N GLN A 37 -2.55 -9.47 9.71
CA GLN A 37 -1.98 -10.08 10.92
C GLN A 37 -1.26 -9.04 11.78
N ARG A 38 -0.38 -8.24 11.17
CA ARG A 38 0.33 -7.17 11.89
C ARG A 38 -0.60 -6.10 12.47
N LEU A 39 -1.68 -5.74 11.76
CA LEU A 39 -2.65 -4.74 12.22
C LEU A 39 -3.45 -5.20 13.45
N ALA A 40 -3.73 -6.51 13.56
CA ALA A 40 -4.46 -7.11 14.67
C ALA A 40 -3.64 -7.25 15.96
N GLU A 41 -2.32 -7.10 15.90
CA GLU A 41 -1.46 -7.22 17.09
C GLU A 41 -1.48 -5.96 17.95
N PRO A 42 -1.59 -6.01 19.29
CA PRO A 42 -1.66 -4.81 20.13
C PRO A 42 -0.54 -3.78 19.91
N ASP A 43 0.69 -4.23 19.67
CA ASP A 43 1.88 -3.42 19.38
C ASP A 43 2.29 -3.45 17.90
N GLY A 44 1.34 -3.77 17.01
CA GLY A 44 1.49 -3.69 15.56
C GLY A 44 1.82 -2.30 15.00
N PRO A 45 2.39 -2.22 13.79
CA PRO A 45 2.74 -0.96 13.14
C PRO A 45 1.50 -0.24 12.60
N GLU A 46 1.65 1.06 12.34
CA GLU A 46 0.76 1.78 11.44
C GLU A 46 0.92 1.30 9.99
N VAL A 47 -0.16 1.25 9.23
CA VAL A 47 -0.13 0.94 7.80
C VAL A 47 -0.79 2.08 7.03
N VAL A 48 0.01 2.80 6.25
CA VAL A 48 -0.44 3.92 5.43
C VAL A 48 -0.25 3.57 3.96
N LEU A 49 -1.35 3.51 3.21
CA LEU A 49 -1.37 3.20 1.79
C LEU A 49 -1.85 4.40 0.97
N VAL A 50 -1.03 4.84 0.01
CA VAL A 50 -1.43 5.83 -1.00
C VAL A 50 -1.62 5.12 -2.34
N SER A 51 -2.81 5.24 -2.92
CA SER A 51 -3.18 4.55 -4.16
C SER A 51 -4.12 5.40 -5.03
N THR A 52 -4.29 5.00 -6.29
CA THR A 52 -5.23 5.67 -7.18
C THR A 52 -6.67 5.27 -6.82
N GLU A 53 -7.57 6.25 -6.70
CA GLU A 53 -8.98 6.03 -6.33
C GLU A 53 -9.72 5.10 -7.30
N HIS A 54 -9.40 5.19 -8.59
CA HIS A 54 -9.97 4.38 -9.66
C HIS A 54 -8.90 3.96 -10.67
N ALA A 55 -9.02 2.75 -11.22
CA ALA A 55 -8.18 2.37 -12.35
C ALA A 55 -8.52 3.22 -13.61
N PRO A 56 -7.52 3.54 -14.46
CA PRO A 56 -7.71 4.43 -15.61
C PRO A 56 -8.57 3.82 -16.72
N SER A 57 -8.65 2.48 -16.83
CA SER A 57 -9.49 1.79 -17.81
C SER A 57 -10.80 1.30 -17.19
N TYR A 58 -11.90 1.41 -17.93
CA TYR A 58 -13.23 0.91 -17.52
C TYR A 58 -13.22 -0.61 -17.23
N PHE A 59 -12.41 -1.38 -17.97
CA PHE A 59 -12.23 -2.82 -17.73
C PHE A 59 -11.51 -3.09 -16.40
N ASP A 60 -10.49 -2.30 -16.10
CA ASP A 60 -9.76 -2.39 -14.84
C ASP A 60 -10.62 -1.94 -13.65
N GLN A 61 -11.53 -0.98 -13.84
CA GLN A 61 -12.52 -0.58 -12.82
C GLN A 61 -13.48 -1.72 -12.48
N MET A 62 -13.94 -2.51 -13.45
CA MET A 62 -14.87 -3.61 -13.18
C MET A 62 -14.26 -4.74 -12.34
N THR A 63 -12.96 -4.97 -12.47
CA THR A 63 -12.28 -6.14 -11.87
C THR A 63 -11.35 -5.72 -10.72
N MET A 64 -10.43 -4.79 -10.95
CA MET A 64 -9.42 -4.40 -9.97
C MET A 64 -9.97 -3.51 -8.85
N ASP A 65 -10.92 -2.61 -9.12
CA ASP A 65 -11.52 -1.79 -8.05
C ASP A 65 -12.30 -2.67 -7.05
N ARG A 66 -12.89 -3.79 -7.52
CA ARG A 66 -13.56 -4.77 -6.63
C ARG A 66 -12.56 -5.52 -5.77
N THR A 67 -11.46 -5.97 -6.35
CA THR A 67 -10.38 -6.66 -5.63
C THR A 67 -9.70 -5.72 -4.63
N ARG A 68 -9.43 -4.46 -5.00
CA ARG A 68 -8.93 -3.44 -4.07
C ARG A 68 -9.91 -3.21 -2.92
N SER A 69 -11.20 -3.05 -3.22
CA SER A 69 -12.24 -2.88 -2.19
C SER A 69 -12.32 -4.08 -1.23
N PHE A 70 -12.09 -5.30 -1.74
CA PHE A 70 -12.02 -6.51 -0.91
C PHE A 70 -10.86 -6.43 0.10
N PHE A 71 -9.66 -6.05 -0.36
CA PHE A 71 -8.50 -5.95 0.52
C PHE A 71 -8.60 -4.78 1.50
N ILE A 72 -9.09 -3.62 1.07
CA ILE A 72 -9.38 -2.49 1.97
C ILE A 72 -10.33 -2.95 3.08
N LYS A 73 -11.42 -3.65 2.72
CA LYS A 73 -12.36 -4.17 3.70
C LYS A 73 -11.70 -5.16 4.66
N ARG A 74 -10.87 -6.08 4.17
CA ARG A 74 -10.15 -7.06 5.01
C ARG A 74 -9.22 -6.37 6.00
N LEU A 75 -8.40 -5.42 5.53
CA LEU A 75 -7.46 -4.67 6.38
C LEU A 75 -8.21 -3.81 7.40
N THR A 76 -9.28 -3.14 6.97
CA THR A 76 -10.14 -2.34 7.87
C THR A 76 -10.80 -3.23 8.95
N ALA A 77 -11.20 -4.45 8.60
CA ALA A 77 -11.80 -5.39 9.56
C ALA A 77 -10.77 -5.98 10.53
N ALA A 78 -9.51 -6.12 10.12
CA ALA A 78 -8.43 -6.63 10.98
C ALA A 78 -7.81 -5.54 11.88
N ASP A 79 -8.01 -4.27 11.55
CA ASP A 79 -7.45 -3.14 12.28
C ASP A 79 -8.32 -2.77 13.49
N GLU A 80 -8.21 -3.55 14.56
CA GLU A 80 -8.91 -3.31 15.84
C GLU A 80 -8.42 -2.04 16.57
N HIS A 81 -7.28 -1.48 16.11
CA HIS A 81 -6.55 -0.41 16.81
C HIS A 81 -6.53 0.93 16.05
N GLY A 82 -7.18 1.04 14.87
CA GLY A 82 -7.26 2.29 14.10
C GLY A 82 -5.93 2.76 13.50
N ARG A 83 -5.08 1.82 13.09
CA ARG A 83 -3.74 2.01 12.54
C ARG A 83 -3.65 1.90 11.02
N PHE A 84 -4.68 1.40 10.35
CA PHE A 84 -4.76 1.33 8.89
C PHE A 84 -5.40 2.58 8.31
N ARG A 85 -4.70 3.21 7.34
CA ARG A 85 -5.19 4.36 6.59
C ARG A 85 -4.88 4.19 5.12
N ILE A 86 -5.86 4.49 4.27
CA ILE A 86 -5.70 4.50 2.82
C ILE A 86 -6.17 5.82 2.22
N TYR A 87 -5.36 6.36 1.32
CA TYR A 87 -5.61 7.65 0.69
C TYR A 87 -5.47 7.61 -0.83
N SER A 88 -6.17 8.53 -1.50
CA SER A 88 -5.92 8.90 -2.88
C SER A 88 -5.51 10.36 -3.00
N PRO A 89 -4.43 10.66 -3.73
CA PRO A 89 -4.00 12.03 -3.94
C PRO A 89 -4.86 12.74 -4.98
N VAL A 90 -5.09 14.04 -4.76
CA VAL A 90 -5.81 14.92 -5.68
C VAL A 90 -5.04 16.21 -5.95
N THR A 91 -5.29 16.80 -7.12
CA THR A 91 -4.82 18.14 -7.44
C THR A 91 -5.52 19.19 -6.58
N THR A 92 -5.03 20.43 -6.60
CA THR A 92 -5.67 21.57 -5.93
C THR A 92 -7.10 21.82 -6.42
N LEU A 93 -7.42 21.42 -7.65
CA LEU A 93 -8.78 21.47 -8.22
C LEU A 93 -9.60 20.20 -7.94
N GLY A 94 -9.08 19.28 -7.11
CA GLY A 94 -9.79 18.08 -6.67
C GLY A 94 -9.83 16.93 -7.69
N ARG A 95 -9.00 16.97 -8.75
CA ARG A 95 -8.88 15.87 -9.72
C ARG A 95 -7.97 14.77 -9.17
N THR A 96 -8.37 13.51 -9.29
CA THR A 96 -7.58 12.35 -8.88
C THR A 96 -6.24 12.31 -9.61
N ILE A 97 -5.16 12.09 -8.86
CA ILE A 97 -3.82 11.87 -9.40
C ILE A 97 -3.58 10.37 -9.50
N ILE A 98 -3.10 9.93 -10.67
CA ILE A 98 -2.73 8.53 -10.87
C ILE A 98 -1.41 8.26 -10.14
N VAL A 99 -1.48 7.37 -9.15
CA VAL A 99 -0.31 6.85 -8.43
C VAL A 99 0.21 5.67 -9.22
N HIS A 100 1.31 5.87 -9.95
CA HIS A 100 2.01 4.80 -10.68
C HIS A 100 3.23 4.25 -9.91
N ALA A 101 3.48 4.74 -8.70
CA ALA A 101 4.57 4.29 -7.85
C ALA A 101 4.42 2.80 -7.47
N LYS A 102 5.56 2.16 -7.20
CA LYS A 102 5.65 0.89 -6.48
C LYS A 102 6.76 1.03 -5.45
N LEU A 103 6.38 1.62 -4.33
CA LEU A 103 7.30 2.06 -3.28
C LEU A 103 6.82 1.54 -1.93
N ALA A 104 7.76 1.09 -1.12
CA ALA A 104 7.52 0.76 0.28
C ALA A 104 8.61 1.37 1.16
N ILE A 105 8.21 1.98 2.27
CA ILE A 105 9.11 2.40 3.34
C ILE A 105 8.62 1.74 4.63
N ILE A 106 9.49 0.96 5.27
CA ILE A 106 9.17 0.24 6.51
C ILE A 106 10.13 0.71 7.61
N ASP A 107 9.57 1.27 8.68
CA ASP A 107 10.26 1.75 9.89
C ASP A 107 11.50 2.63 9.65
N ASP A 108 11.58 3.29 8.50
CA ASP A 108 12.78 3.98 8.01
C ASP A 108 14.04 3.09 7.90
N VAL A 109 13.90 1.76 8.03
CA VAL A 109 14.98 0.77 7.93
C VAL A 109 14.97 0.00 6.61
N LEU A 110 13.92 0.16 5.82
CA LEU A 110 13.85 -0.32 4.45
C LEU A 110 13.21 0.77 3.59
N LEU A 111 13.88 1.12 2.49
CA LEU A 111 13.28 1.83 1.37
C LEU A 111 13.35 0.93 0.15
N ARG A 112 12.20 0.71 -0.47
CA ARG A 112 12.04 -0.11 -1.65
C ARG A 112 11.44 0.71 -2.77
N ILE A 113 12.06 0.66 -3.95
CA ILE A 113 11.55 1.30 -5.17
C ILE A 113 11.75 0.33 -6.33
N GLY A 114 10.68 0.03 -7.06
CA GLY A 114 10.78 -0.86 -8.20
C GLY A 114 9.68 -0.67 -9.23
N SER A 115 9.64 -1.58 -10.19
CA SER A 115 8.57 -1.71 -11.18
C SER A 115 7.44 -2.66 -10.73
N ALA A 116 7.71 -3.51 -9.73
CA ALA A 116 6.79 -4.56 -9.28
C ALA A 116 5.57 -4.02 -8.53
N ASN A 117 4.37 -4.17 -9.09
CA ASN A 117 3.13 -3.91 -8.36
C ASN A 117 2.92 -4.95 -7.25
N ILE A 118 2.12 -4.62 -6.23
CA ILE A 118 1.70 -5.61 -5.21
C ILE A 118 0.52 -6.41 -5.77
N ASN A 119 0.79 -7.23 -6.80
CA ASN A 119 -0.15 -8.17 -7.41
C ASN A 119 0.55 -9.52 -7.65
N ASN A 120 -0.20 -10.61 -7.80
CA ASN A 120 0.39 -11.95 -7.89
C ASN A 120 1.26 -12.10 -9.15
N ARG A 121 0.93 -11.37 -10.21
CA ARG A 121 1.69 -11.32 -11.46
C ARG A 121 3.10 -10.72 -11.32
N SER A 122 3.24 -9.50 -10.81
CA SER A 122 4.54 -8.83 -10.63
C SER A 122 5.40 -9.50 -9.56
N LEU A 123 4.78 -10.17 -8.57
CA LEU A 123 5.51 -10.84 -7.50
C LEU A 123 6.03 -12.23 -7.89
N GLY A 124 5.59 -12.82 -9.02
CA GLY A 124 5.96 -14.19 -9.40
C GLY A 124 6.10 -14.51 -10.89
N LEU A 125 5.67 -13.65 -11.81
CA LEU A 125 5.59 -13.94 -13.25
C LEU A 125 6.26 -12.92 -14.17
N ASP A 126 6.20 -11.63 -13.85
CA ASP A 126 6.78 -10.58 -14.70
C ASP A 126 8.28 -10.35 -14.40
N THR A 127 9.06 -9.92 -15.40
CA THR A 127 10.46 -9.49 -15.19
C THR A 127 10.46 -8.11 -14.55
N GLU A 128 10.77 -8.05 -13.26
CA GLU A 128 10.76 -6.80 -12.49
C GLU A 128 12.17 -6.39 -12.07
N CYS A 129 12.40 -5.09 -11.95
CA CYS A 129 13.62 -4.53 -11.36
C CYS A 129 13.25 -3.78 -10.09
N ASP A 130 13.92 -4.10 -8.99
CA ASP A 130 13.66 -3.51 -7.68
C ASP A 130 14.96 -3.16 -6.97
N LEU A 131 15.00 -1.96 -6.38
CA LEU A 131 16.07 -1.49 -5.53
C LEU A 131 15.57 -1.43 -4.08
N SER A 132 16.21 -2.22 -3.22
CA SER A 132 15.99 -2.20 -1.78
C SER A 132 17.21 -1.61 -1.07
N ILE A 133 16.99 -0.62 -0.22
CA ILE A 133 18.01 0.11 0.52
C ILE A 133 17.78 -0.13 2.02
N GLU A 134 18.77 -0.72 2.67
CA GLU A 134 18.77 -0.99 4.10
C GLU A 134 19.94 -0.26 4.79
N PRO A 135 19.70 0.44 5.93
CA PRO A 135 20.76 1.07 6.71
C PRO A 135 21.71 0.05 7.34
N MET A 136 22.96 0.01 6.85
CA MET A 136 23.99 -0.95 7.28
C MET A 136 25.28 -0.27 7.74
N GLY A 137 26.06 -0.98 8.56
CA GLY A 137 27.40 -0.57 8.97
C GLY A 137 27.47 0.75 9.74
N SER A 138 28.63 1.43 9.63
CA SER A 138 28.89 2.71 10.33
C SER A 138 27.97 3.86 9.89
N ASN A 139 27.38 3.77 8.70
CA ASN A 139 26.50 4.81 8.15
C ASN A 139 25.01 4.58 8.49
N ARG A 140 24.67 3.54 9.27
CA ARG A 140 23.29 3.16 9.58
C ARG A 140 22.41 4.34 10.04
N THR A 141 22.90 5.17 10.95
CA THR A 141 22.13 6.32 11.45
C THR A 141 21.83 7.34 10.34
N GLN A 142 22.82 7.65 9.49
CA GLN A 142 22.66 8.58 8.39
C GLN A 142 21.72 8.02 7.31
N SER A 143 21.87 6.74 6.93
CA SER A 143 20.98 6.09 5.96
C SER A 143 19.54 6.03 6.47
N ARG A 144 19.32 5.73 7.75
CA ARG A 144 17.99 5.75 8.37
C ARG A 144 17.38 7.16 8.33
N ALA A 145 18.16 8.20 8.61
CA ALA A 145 17.72 9.57 8.52
C ALA A 145 17.36 9.98 7.07
N ALA A 146 18.11 9.51 6.07
CA ALA A 146 17.81 9.74 4.67
C ALA A 146 16.51 9.07 4.22
N ILE A 147 16.27 7.82 4.63
CA ILE A 147 15.00 7.12 4.35
C ILE A 147 13.82 7.85 5.02
N ARG A 148 13.98 8.25 6.29
CA ARG A 148 12.98 9.06 6.99
C ARG A 148 12.67 10.35 6.25
N ALA A 149 13.70 11.08 5.81
CA ALA A 149 13.52 12.33 5.06
C ALA A 149 12.78 12.08 3.73
N MET A 150 13.06 10.97 3.04
CA MET A 150 12.33 10.58 1.83
C MET A 150 10.85 10.32 2.14
N ARG A 151 10.53 9.57 3.21
CA ARG A 151 9.14 9.34 3.65
C ARG A 151 8.42 10.66 3.93
N THR A 152 9.05 11.55 4.70
CA THR A 152 8.52 12.87 5.05
C THR A 152 8.26 13.70 3.80
N ARG A 153 9.20 13.72 2.85
CA ARG A 153 9.05 14.46 1.59
C ARG A 153 7.92 13.92 0.72
N LEU A 154 7.75 12.60 0.62
CA LEU A 154 6.66 11.98 -0.15
C LEU A 154 5.29 12.35 0.43
N ILE A 155 5.11 12.16 1.74
CA ILE A 155 3.81 12.41 2.38
C ILE A 155 3.47 13.91 2.39
N SER A 156 4.43 14.76 2.74
CA SER A 156 4.23 16.22 2.74
C SER A 156 3.95 16.76 1.33
N HIS A 157 4.59 16.21 0.29
CA HIS A 157 4.28 16.51 -1.10
C HIS A 157 2.81 16.22 -1.42
N TRP A 158 2.31 15.05 -1.01
CA TRP A 158 0.91 14.68 -1.22
C TRP A 158 -0.04 15.58 -0.45
N LEU A 159 0.28 15.94 0.79
CA LEU A 159 -0.52 16.88 1.59
C LEU A 159 -0.46 18.32 1.07
N GLY A 160 0.60 18.69 0.37
CA GLY A 160 0.89 20.08 0.01
C GLY A 160 1.30 20.93 1.21
N CYS A 161 2.06 20.36 2.14
CA CYS A 161 2.69 21.07 3.25
C CYS A 161 4.22 21.00 3.14
N GLY A 162 4.93 21.76 3.98
CA GLY A 162 6.39 21.65 4.06
C GLY A 162 6.85 20.46 4.90
N ASP A 163 8.03 19.90 4.59
CA ASP A 163 8.63 18.77 5.31
C ASP A 163 8.71 19.02 6.83
N ALA A 164 9.15 20.21 7.24
CA ALA A 164 9.27 20.58 8.66
C ALA A 164 7.92 20.64 9.38
N VAL A 165 6.86 21.08 8.69
CA VAL A 165 5.49 21.09 9.22
C VAL A 165 5.00 19.66 9.45
N PHE A 166 5.26 18.77 8.49
CA PHE A 166 4.89 17.37 8.60
C PHE A 166 5.63 16.68 9.74
N ASP A 167 6.96 16.81 9.80
CA ASP A 167 7.78 16.18 10.86
C ASP A 167 7.38 16.65 12.27
N GLU A 168 7.11 17.94 12.44
CA GLU A 168 6.64 18.48 13.72
C GLU A 168 5.26 17.93 14.08
N THR A 169 4.36 17.82 13.11
CA THR A 169 3.03 17.22 13.34
C THR A 169 3.14 15.75 13.73
N VAL A 170 4.03 14.98 13.09
CA VAL A 170 4.30 13.58 13.47
C VAL A 170 4.80 13.48 14.91
N ARG A 171 5.69 14.38 15.34
CA ARG A 171 6.19 14.41 16.71
C ARG A 171 5.08 14.69 17.73
N ILE A 172 4.18 15.62 17.43
CA ILE A 172 3.06 15.99 18.31
C ILE A 172 1.97 14.91 18.32
N ALA A 173 1.64 14.35 17.15
CA ALA A 173 0.55 13.40 16.99
C ALA A 173 0.93 11.96 17.36
N GLY A 174 2.23 11.67 17.50
CA GLY A 174 2.75 10.37 17.93
C GLY A 174 2.71 9.28 16.86
N GLY A 175 2.44 9.63 15.60
CA GLY A 175 2.32 8.68 14.51
C GLY A 175 2.14 9.34 13.14
N ILE A 176 2.36 8.58 12.08
CA ILE A 176 2.27 9.07 10.70
C ILE A 176 0.81 9.28 10.31
N GLY A 177 -0.05 8.29 10.59
CA GLY A 177 -1.46 8.34 10.33
C GLY A 177 -2.17 9.49 11.06
N PRO A 178 -2.02 9.62 12.39
CA PRO A 178 -2.55 10.75 13.15
C PRO A 178 -2.08 12.11 12.62
N ALA A 179 -0.83 12.24 12.18
CA ALA A 179 -0.32 13.48 11.62
C ALA A 179 -0.97 13.84 10.29
N ILE A 180 -1.17 12.86 9.40
CA ILE A 180 -1.91 13.06 8.13
C ILE A 180 -3.32 13.56 8.43
N GLU A 181 -4.05 12.90 9.36
CA GLU A 181 -5.41 13.29 9.70
C GLU A 181 -5.50 14.70 10.30
N ARG A 182 -4.54 15.05 11.17
CA ARG A 182 -4.45 16.39 11.74
C ARG A 182 -4.25 17.46 10.67
N LEU A 183 -3.26 17.28 9.78
CA LEU A 183 -3.00 18.25 8.70
C LEU A 183 -4.18 18.35 7.73
N ARG A 184 -4.86 17.24 7.45
CA ARG A 184 -6.10 17.26 6.66
C ARG A 184 -7.19 18.09 7.33
N ALA A 185 -7.37 17.97 8.65
CA ALA A 185 -8.31 18.79 9.41
C ALA A 185 -7.93 20.28 9.44
N GLU A 186 -6.64 20.60 9.34
CA GLU A 186 -6.10 21.96 9.25
C GLU A 186 -6.17 22.56 7.82
N GLY A 187 -6.68 21.79 6.83
CA GLY A 187 -6.94 22.27 5.47
C GLY A 187 -6.01 21.71 4.38
N HIS A 188 -5.09 20.80 4.71
CA HIS A 188 -4.25 20.09 3.73
C HIS A 188 -5.02 18.96 3.02
N CYS A 189 -5.97 19.33 2.17
CA CYS A 189 -6.99 18.44 1.60
C CYS A 189 -6.56 17.66 0.33
N ARG A 190 -5.26 17.60 0.00
CA ARG A 190 -4.77 16.94 -1.21
C ARG A 190 -4.60 15.42 -1.09
N LEU A 191 -4.70 14.87 0.11
CA LEU A 191 -4.92 13.43 0.34
C LEU A 191 -6.36 13.21 0.81
N ARG A 192 -7.12 12.39 0.06
CA ARG A 192 -8.50 12.02 0.40
C ARG A 192 -8.58 10.56 0.85
N PRO A 193 -9.24 10.24 1.97
CA PRO A 193 -9.43 8.86 2.40
C PRO A 193 -10.22 8.08 1.35
N ILE A 194 -9.80 6.84 1.07
CA ILE A 194 -10.60 5.93 0.24
C ILE A 194 -11.54 5.17 1.17
N PRO A 195 -12.88 5.33 1.05
CA PRO A 195 -13.82 4.64 1.93
C PRO A 195 -13.85 3.14 1.65
N ALA A 196 -14.02 2.34 2.70
CA ALA A 196 -14.31 0.93 2.57
C ALA A 196 -15.75 0.74 2.07
N VAL A 197 -15.93 0.50 0.77
CA VAL A 197 -17.27 0.29 0.18
C VAL A 197 -17.71 -1.17 0.39
N PRO A 198 -18.96 -1.44 0.81
CA PRO A 198 -19.48 -2.80 0.94
C PRO A 198 -19.53 -3.52 -0.42
N LEU A 199 -18.88 -4.68 -0.52
CA LEU A 199 -18.99 -5.53 -1.71
C LEU A 199 -20.32 -6.28 -1.76
N LYS A 200 -20.95 -6.33 -2.94
CA LYS A 200 -22.09 -7.20 -3.21
C LYS A 200 -21.65 -8.67 -3.23
N PRO A 201 -22.49 -9.65 -2.83
CA PRO A 201 -22.10 -11.06 -2.65
C PRO A 201 -21.42 -11.71 -3.87
N LEU A 202 -21.87 -11.36 -5.09
CA LEU A 202 -21.31 -11.89 -6.34
C LEU A 202 -19.88 -11.41 -6.62
N ALA A 203 -19.51 -10.21 -6.13
CA ALA A 203 -18.15 -9.68 -6.25
C ALA A 203 -17.17 -10.40 -5.33
N THR A 204 -17.63 -10.88 -4.16
CA THR A 204 -16.83 -11.73 -3.27
C THR A 204 -16.42 -13.01 -3.97
N LEU A 205 -17.33 -13.62 -4.73
CA LEU A 205 -17.06 -14.85 -5.48
C LEU A 205 -15.95 -14.66 -6.54
N VAL A 206 -16.03 -13.59 -7.34
CA VAL A 206 -15.04 -13.28 -8.40
C VAL A 206 -13.65 -12.97 -7.81
N ALA A 207 -13.59 -12.26 -6.67
CA ALA A 207 -12.35 -12.01 -5.93
C ALA A 207 -11.76 -13.31 -5.35
N THR A 208 -12.61 -14.22 -4.85
CA THR A 208 -12.20 -15.56 -4.39
C THR A 208 -11.70 -16.45 -5.52
N PHE A 209 -12.19 -16.27 -6.75
CA PHE A 209 -11.81 -17.09 -7.92
C PHE A 209 -10.69 -16.50 -8.80
N HIS A 210 -9.97 -15.47 -8.34
CA HIS A 210 -8.79 -14.93 -9.04
C HIS A 210 -9.02 -14.55 -10.52
N ILE A 211 -10.24 -14.19 -10.92
CA ILE A 211 -10.53 -13.82 -12.30
C ILE A 211 -9.97 -12.41 -12.54
N GLY A 212 -8.72 -12.34 -13.01
CA GLY A 212 -8.03 -11.10 -13.37
C GLY A 212 -6.57 -10.98 -12.91
N ASP A 213 -6.08 -11.86 -12.03
CA ASP A 213 -4.68 -11.87 -11.57
C ASP A 213 -4.18 -13.34 -11.47
N PRO A 214 -3.69 -13.91 -12.60
CA PRO A 214 -3.34 -15.33 -12.68
C PRO A 214 -2.19 -15.68 -11.74
N VAL A 215 -2.32 -16.81 -11.02
CA VAL A 215 -1.34 -17.26 -10.01
C VAL A 215 -0.17 -18.03 -10.65
N GLY A 216 -0.27 -18.35 -11.95
CA GLY A 216 0.78 -19.05 -12.69
C GLY A 216 0.64 -18.96 -14.23
N PRO A 217 1.65 -19.45 -14.99
CA PRO A 217 1.65 -19.44 -16.46
C PRO A 217 0.54 -20.29 -17.10
N LYS A 218 -0.09 -21.18 -16.33
CA LYS A 218 -1.22 -22.01 -16.78
C LYS A 218 -2.56 -21.26 -16.74
N ASP A 219 -2.66 -20.18 -15.98
CA ASP A 219 -3.88 -19.38 -15.82
C ASP A 219 -3.93 -18.20 -16.79
N SER A 220 -2.82 -17.83 -17.43
CA SER A 220 -2.74 -16.70 -18.38
C SER A 220 -3.44 -16.96 -19.72
N TRP A 221 -3.86 -18.20 -20.01
CA TRP A 221 -4.44 -18.62 -21.29
C TRP A 221 -5.91 -19.06 -21.22
N ARG A 222 -6.65 -18.74 -20.14
CA ARG A 222 -8.09 -19.09 -20.05
C ARG A 222 -8.94 -17.90 -19.58
N PRO A 223 -9.49 -17.09 -20.50
CA PRO A 223 -10.53 -16.13 -20.17
C PRO A 223 -11.87 -16.90 -20.09
N GLY A 224 -12.16 -17.53 -18.96
CA GLY A 224 -13.39 -18.29 -18.75
C GLY A 224 -13.12 -19.65 -18.11
N GLY A 225 -13.70 -19.85 -16.91
CA GLY A 225 -13.37 -20.94 -16.00
C GLY A 225 -13.76 -22.34 -16.47
N GLY A 226 -13.39 -23.31 -15.63
CA GLY A 226 -13.83 -24.69 -15.75
C GLY A 226 -12.96 -25.62 -14.93
N ALA A 227 -13.36 -25.86 -13.68
CA ALA A 227 -12.92 -27.02 -12.92
C ALA A 227 -13.38 -28.28 -13.68
N SER A 228 -12.47 -29.21 -13.92
CA SER A 228 -12.83 -30.60 -14.20
C SER A 228 -11.83 -31.51 -13.51
N ARG A 229 -12.34 -32.09 -12.41
CA ARG A 229 -12.03 -33.37 -11.75
C ARG A 229 -10.59 -33.88 -11.78
#